data_AF-A0A2I0MEU8-F1
#
_entry.id   AF-A0A2I0MEU8-F1
#
_cell.length_a   1.000
_cell.length_b   1.000
_cell.length_c   1.000
_cell.angle_alpha   90.00
_cell.angle_beta   90.00
_cell.angle_gamma   90.00
#
_symmetry.space_group_name_H-M   'P 1'
#
loop_
_entity.id
_entity.type
_entity.pdbx_description
1 polymer ?
#
loop_
_entity_poly.entity_id
_entity_poly.type
_entity_poly.pdbx_seq_one_letter_code
_entity_poly.pdbx_strand_id
1 'polypeptide(L)'
;MVNSASALQVLPLFVLLGNIHLCASWHFSLPDLLTDEADVYEYYDEYVQPEQNSLSQRQTVEDPDWFEDYYGYSDTSTDPCSSNPCKNYGRCVNRGSRFSCLCSKPYTGPTCEKVEDMCQEKRCHRGDCLITFTPPHFQCSCHHPYKQPDCQQASSACRPNPCKNGGICIRNKTRSRFVCKCPKPFRGRFCEIGSDDCYEGASSNYRGRVNQAVNGKTCLHWNSQVLLDYPINAFMEDAQSHGIGEHNFCRNPDEDEKPWCYIRKNHKVEWDFCDVSPCSRTAEERPWLTHSPTDPPGANGIFKTCGQPEIQRTLKRIYGGAKTTAGKHPWMASLQIKTAEGSEHQCGGVLIEACWVLTAAHCITQPAGYLEVALGKQNLQKRENQEQIFDVEKIIIHNKYREKNDIPHNDIALLKLKPVNGHCAVETKYVKTACLPNSSLPAGTDCFIAGWGVTETGEASSQLLDASVRLISQRKCNEPRAHNRKLDESMFCAGNLRRPGIDSCQGDSGGPLTCVVNGFYYVYGLVSWGDECGLQNKPGVYTQVTTFLNWIKSKIQSESR
;
A
#
# COMPACT_ATOMS: atom_id res chain seq x y z
N MET A 1 -18.07 -12.11 -69.70
CA MET A 1 -19.46 -11.91 -70.17
C MET A 1 -20.33 -12.05 -68.92
N VAL A 2 -20.96 -11.00 -68.38
CA VAL A 2 -22.14 -10.25 -68.93
C VAL A 2 -23.35 -11.20 -68.95
N ASN A 3 -24.51 -10.99 -68.31
CA ASN A 3 -25.13 -9.89 -67.53
C ASN A 3 -26.19 -10.52 -66.57
N SER A 4 -26.46 -10.05 -65.34
CA SER A 4 -27.36 -8.96 -64.89
C SER A 4 -28.88 -9.26 -64.81
N ALA A 5 -29.43 -9.07 -63.59
CA ALA A 5 -30.72 -8.47 -63.23
C ALA A 5 -32.10 -9.20 -63.37
N SER A 6 -32.73 -9.38 -62.19
CA SER A 6 -34.09 -8.93 -61.78
C SER A 6 -35.39 -9.35 -62.51
N ALA A 7 -36.35 -9.93 -61.74
CA ALA A 7 -37.71 -9.37 -61.52
C ALA A 7 -38.52 -10.15 -60.44
N LEU A 8 -39.61 -9.54 -59.95
CA LEU A 8 -40.61 -10.08 -58.99
C LEU A 8 -41.50 -11.18 -59.68
N GLN A 9 -42.45 -11.92 -59.06
CA GLN A 9 -43.43 -11.59 -58.00
C GLN A 9 -44.20 -12.87 -57.53
N VAL A 10 -45.21 -12.69 -56.66
CA VAL A 10 -46.34 -13.60 -56.29
C VAL A 10 -46.23 -14.41 -54.98
N LEU A 11 -47.11 -14.02 -54.04
CA LEU A 11 -47.60 -14.69 -52.81
C LEU A 11 -48.89 -15.49 -53.17
N PRO A 12 -49.41 -16.48 -52.38
CA PRO A 12 -50.12 -16.13 -51.12
C PRO A 12 -50.38 -17.23 -50.04
N LEU A 13 -50.93 -16.77 -48.89
CA LEU A 13 -51.85 -17.46 -47.93
C LEU A 13 -51.27 -18.66 -47.11
N PHE A 14 -51.62 -18.92 -45.84
CA PHE A 14 -52.88 -18.67 -45.08
C PHE A 14 -52.66 -18.76 -43.53
N VAL A 15 -53.48 -18.03 -42.73
CA VAL A 15 -54.08 -18.46 -41.41
C VAL A 15 -53.15 -18.57 -40.15
N LEU A 16 -53.43 -18.06 -38.93
CA LEU A 16 -54.68 -17.72 -38.18
C LEU A 16 -54.55 -16.53 -37.18
N LEU A 17 -55.69 -15.83 -36.95
CA LEU A 17 -56.21 -15.16 -35.72
C LEU A 17 -55.33 -14.17 -34.91
N GLY A 18 -55.81 -12.99 -34.45
CA GLY A 18 -57.09 -12.30 -34.68
C GLY A 18 -57.47 -11.30 -33.57
N ASN A 19 -57.54 -10.00 -33.91
CA ASN A 19 -58.30 -8.83 -33.39
C ASN A 19 -58.46 -8.55 -31.85
N ILE A 20 -58.47 -7.32 -31.28
CA ILE A 20 -58.92 -5.95 -31.68
C ILE A 20 -60.47 -5.79 -31.50
N HIS A 21 -61.07 -4.79 -30.80
CA HIS A 21 -60.62 -3.46 -30.30
C HIS A 21 -61.40 -2.97 -29.03
N LEU A 22 -60.84 -1.96 -28.32
CA LEU A 22 -61.43 -0.77 -27.66
C LEU A 22 -62.84 -0.71 -26.99
N CYS A 23 -62.88 0.06 -25.88
CA CYS A 23 -63.86 1.11 -25.49
C CYS A 23 -65.00 0.88 -24.45
N ALA A 24 -65.02 1.84 -23.49
CA ALA A 24 -66.18 2.62 -23.02
C ALA A 24 -67.19 2.09 -21.94
N SER A 25 -66.93 2.51 -20.69
CA SER A 25 -67.81 3.28 -19.77
C SER A 25 -69.17 2.79 -19.18
N TRP A 26 -69.18 2.77 -17.82
CA TRP A 26 -70.22 3.25 -16.86
C TRP A 26 -71.51 2.44 -16.60
N HIS A 27 -71.67 1.89 -15.38
CA HIS A 27 -72.52 2.42 -14.27
C HIS A 27 -72.60 1.45 -13.04
N PHE A 28 -72.42 2.01 -11.82
CA PHE A 28 -73.05 1.75 -10.49
C PHE A 28 -73.56 0.31 -10.09
N SER A 29 -73.43 -0.18 -8.83
CA SER A 29 -73.46 0.50 -7.51
C SER A 29 -72.62 -0.19 -6.40
N LEU A 30 -72.28 0.58 -5.35
CA LEU A 30 -71.77 0.22 -4.00
C LEU A 30 -72.92 -0.24 -3.04
N PRO A 31 -72.72 -0.83 -1.82
CA PRO A 31 -71.86 -0.40 -0.69
C PRO A 31 -70.97 -1.53 -0.09
N ASP A 32 -70.09 -1.39 0.92
CA ASP A 32 -69.49 -0.30 1.74
C ASP A 32 -68.01 -0.74 1.99
N LEU A 33 -67.00 0.09 2.27
CA LEU A 33 -66.82 0.93 3.46
C LEU A 33 -65.77 2.04 3.19
N LEU A 34 -65.96 3.19 3.85
CA LEU A 34 -65.24 4.48 3.67
C LEU A 34 -64.05 4.63 4.66
N THR A 35 -63.10 5.59 4.58
CA THR A 35 -62.89 6.77 3.70
C THR A 35 -61.40 7.14 3.65
N ASP A 36 -61.03 8.01 2.70
CA ASP A 36 -59.69 8.51 2.42
C ASP A 36 -59.48 9.98 2.90
N GLU A 37 -58.31 10.51 2.54
CA GLU A 37 -58.00 11.91 2.21
C GLU A 37 -57.44 12.90 3.25
N ALA A 38 -56.74 13.88 2.68
CA ALA A 38 -55.75 14.75 3.30
C ALA A 38 -56.29 16.16 3.58
N ASP A 39 -55.53 16.97 4.32
CA ASP A 39 -55.57 18.43 4.09
C ASP A 39 -54.30 19.17 4.50
N VAL A 40 -54.14 20.36 3.92
CA VAL A 40 -53.10 21.38 4.16
C VAL A 40 -53.60 22.40 5.21
N TYR A 41 -52.73 23.12 5.94
CA TYR A 41 -52.89 24.56 6.26
C TYR A 41 -51.74 25.17 7.11
N GLU A 42 -51.67 26.51 7.14
CA GLU A 42 -50.59 27.37 7.66
C GLU A 42 -51.02 28.24 8.87
N TYR A 43 -50.06 28.51 9.79
CA TYR A 43 -49.78 29.80 10.49
C TYR A 43 -50.77 30.42 11.53
N TYR A 44 -50.37 30.52 12.82
CA TYR A 44 -50.19 31.78 13.63
C TYR A 44 -49.69 31.56 15.08
N ASP A 45 -49.06 32.59 15.66
CA ASP A 45 -48.43 32.70 16.99
C ASP A 45 -49.37 32.53 18.21
N GLU A 46 -48.83 32.17 19.40
CA GLU A 46 -48.69 33.12 20.55
C GLU A 46 -48.14 32.50 21.89
N TYR A 47 -47.51 33.38 22.69
CA TYR A 47 -47.17 33.38 24.14
C TYR A 47 -46.66 32.15 24.93
N VAL A 48 -45.47 32.30 25.53
CA VAL A 48 -45.14 31.79 26.88
C VAL A 48 -44.28 32.79 27.69
N GLN A 49 -44.88 33.43 28.69
CA GLN A 49 -44.30 34.18 29.83
C GLN A 49 -45.44 34.44 30.84
N PRO A 50 -45.22 34.78 32.13
CA PRO A 50 -43.96 34.83 32.90
C PRO A 50 -44.03 34.09 34.27
N GLU A 51 -42.91 34.02 34.99
CA GLU A 51 -42.93 34.38 36.43
C GLU A 51 -41.61 35.03 36.87
N GLN A 52 -41.70 36.05 37.71
CA GLN A 52 -40.59 36.93 38.15
C GLN A 52 -39.94 36.35 39.43
N ASN A 53 -38.68 36.64 39.77
CA ASN A 53 -38.22 37.91 40.36
C ASN A 53 -36.67 37.83 40.58
N SER A 54 -35.89 38.90 40.76
CA SER A 54 -36.22 40.26 41.20
C SER A 54 -35.15 41.33 40.87
N LEU A 55 -35.62 42.56 40.63
CA LEU A 55 -35.00 43.88 40.97
C LEU A 55 -33.63 44.24 40.35
N SER A 56 -33.58 45.13 39.33
CA SER A 56 -33.69 46.62 39.42
C SER A 56 -32.34 47.31 39.70
N GLN A 57 -31.59 47.74 38.67
CA GLN A 57 -31.62 49.11 38.11
C GLN A 57 -31.55 50.27 39.13
N ARG A 58 -30.48 51.09 39.05
CA ARG A 58 -30.51 52.45 38.41
C ARG A 58 -29.16 53.20 38.48
N GLN A 59 -28.81 53.84 37.36
CA GLN A 59 -28.31 55.24 37.18
C GLN A 59 -27.18 55.82 38.07
N THR A 60 -26.23 56.66 37.61
CA THR A 60 -25.64 57.01 36.28
C THR A 60 -24.55 58.08 36.53
N VAL A 61 -23.60 58.25 35.60
CA VAL A 61 -22.64 59.39 35.42
C VAL A 61 -21.57 59.63 36.51
N GLU A 62 -20.29 59.39 36.20
CA GLU A 62 -19.25 60.38 35.83
C GLU A 62 -17.83 59.76 35.82
N ASP A 63 -17.02 60.24 34.88
CA ASP A 63 -15.62 59.95 34.47
C ASP A 63 -14.53 59.93 35.60
N PRO A 64 -13.23 59.59 35.33
CA PRO A 64 -12.55 59.46 34.02
C PRO A 64 -11.58 58.28 33.76
N ASP A 65 -11.33 58.05 32.47
CA ASP A 65 -10.06 57.72 31.81
C ASP A 65 -8.77 57.68 32.67
N TRP A 66 -8.22 56.48 32.94
CA TRP A 66 -6.75 56.26 33.07
C TRP A 66 -6.27 54.79 33.06
N PHE A 67 -7.05 53.80 32.60
CA PHE A 67 -6.59 52.39 32.58
C PHE A 67 -6.86 51.58 31.30
N GLU A 68 -6.99 52.26 30.15
CA GLU A 68 -7.04 51.65 28.81
C GLU A 68 -5.68 51.68 28.07
N ASP A 69 -4.59 51.31 28.74
CA ASP A 69 -3.25 51.33 28.10
C ASP A 69 -2.34 50.15 28.52
N TYR A 70 -2.91 49.04 28.99
CA TYR A 70 -2.13 47.86 29.44
C TYR A 70 -2.63 46.48 28.99
N TYR A 71 -3.88 46.33 28.56
CA TYR A 71 -4.41 45.07 28.03
C TYR A 71 -4.94 45.24 26.61
N GLY A 72 -4.00 45.35 25.66
CA GLY A 72 -4.31 45.31 24.23
C GLY A 72 -4.86 43.96 23.80
N TYR A 73 -6.17 43.77 23.96
CA TYR A 73 -6.92 42.73 23.24
C TYR A 73 -7.02 43.12 21.77
N SER A 74 -5.92 42.89 21.04
CA SER A 74 -5.95 42.94 19.59
C SER A 74 -6.83 41.80 19.09
N ASP A 75 -7.96 42.14 18.47
CA ASP A 75 -8.67 41.24 17.56
C ASP A 75 -7.77 40.97 16.34
N THR A 76 -6.80 40.07 16.54
CA THR A 76 -6.00 39.52 15.45
C THR A 76 -6.85 38.54 14.67
N SER A 77 -7.70 39.09 13.80
CA SER A 77 -8.22 38.42 12.61
C SER A 77 -7.05 37.78 11.86
N THR A 78 -6.79 36.53 12.21
CA THR A 78 -5.58 35.81 11.81
C THR A 78 -5.75 35.43 10.34
N ASP A 79 -4.98 36.06 9.45
CA ASP A 79 -5.17 35.90 8.01
C ASP A 79 -5.16 34.40 7.62
N PRO A 80 -6.31 33.83 7.19
CA PRO A 80 -6.42 32.40 6.89
C PRO A 80 -5.60 31.99 5.65
N CYS A 81 -5.04 32.94 4.90
CA CYS A 81 -4.10 32.66 3.82
C CYS A 81 -2.63 32.56 4.27
N SER A 82 -2.28 32.84 5.53
CA SER A 82 -0.89 32.85 6.02
C SER A 82 -0.14 31.53 5.82
N SER A 83 -0.85 30.40 5.85
CA SER A 83 -0.31 29.05 5.63
C SER A 83 -0.51 28.52 4.20
N ASN A 84 -1.10 29.34 3.31
CA ASN A 84 -1.66 28.99 2.01
C ASN A 84 -2.39 27.62 1.97
N PRO A 85 -3.66 27.55 2.41
CA PRO A 85 -4.45 26.31 2.43
C PRO A 85 -4.79 25.74 1.04
N CYS A 86 -4.43 26.43 -0.06
CA CYS A 86 -4.73 26.00 -1.42
C CYS A 86 -3.67 25.01 -1.94
N LYS A 87 -4.12 23.85 -2.41
CA LYS A 87 -3.28 22.82 -3.07
C LYS A 87 -2.95 23.21 -4.51
N ASN A 88 -2.06 22.44 -5.13
CA ASN A 88 -1.77 22.49 -6.58
C ASN A 88 -1.42 23.90 -7.11
N TYR A 89 -0.63 24.65 -6.33
CA TYR A 89 -0.23 26.03 -6.62
C TYR A 89 -1.41 27.02 -6.75
N GLY A 90 -2.56 26.70 -6.15
CA GLY A 90 -3.69 27.62 -6.04
C GLY A 90 -3.35 28.88 -5.26
N ARG A 91 -3.92 30.01 -5.66
CA ARG A 91 -3.71 31.30 -5.00
C ARG A 91 -4.80 31.55 -3.96
N CYS A 92 -4.41 31.59 -2.69
CA CYS A 92 -5.33 31.97 -1.62
C CYS A 92 -5.72 33.45 -1.70
N VAL A 93 -7.00 33.73 -1.44
CA VAL A 93 -7.58 35.07 -1.30
C VAL A 93 -8.38 35.11 -0.01
N ASN A 94 -7.94 35.95 0.93
CA ASN A 94 -8.59 36.18 2.22
C ASN A 94 -9.96 36.86 2.01
N ARG A 95 -10.97 36.41 2.77
CA ARG A 95 -12.36 36.89 2.79
C ARG A 95 -12.82 37.15 4.24
N GLY A 96 -11.97 37.78 5.05
CA GLY A 96 -12.20 37.99 6.48
C GLY A 96 -11.90 36.72 7.27
N SER A 97 -12.91 36.17 7.96
CA SER A 97 -12.80 34.92 8.72
C SER A 97 -12.76 33.64 7.88
N ARG A 98 -12.82 33.76 6.55
CA ARG A 98 -12.79 32.64 5.59
C ARG A 98 -11.77 32.93 4.48
N PHE A 99 -11.35 31.89 3.77
CA PHE A 99 -10.52 32.02 2.57
C PHE A 99 -11.25 31.50 1.33
N SER A 100 -10.73 31.87 0.16
CA SER A 100 -11.16 31.35 -1.15
C SER A 100 -9.93 31.05 -1.99
N CYS A 101 -9.89 29.90 -2.66
CA CYS A 101 -8.78 29.51 -3.52
C CYS A 101 -9.08 29.82 -5.00
N LEU A 102 -8.16 30.50 -5.67
CA LEU A 102 -8.18 30.66 -7.13
C LEU A 102 -7.34 29.54 -7.75
N CYS A 103 -8.01 28.62 -8.44
CA CYS A 103 -7.40 27.44 -9.02
C CYS A 103 -6.98 27.67 -10.48
N SER A 104 -5.73 27.31 -10.81
CA SER A 104 -5.27 27.22 -12.19
C SER A 104 -5.84 25.96 -12.84
N LYS A 105 -6.39 26.06 -14.06
CA LYS A 105 -6.84 24.86 -14.79
C LYS A 105 -5.65 23.91 -15.04
N PRO A 106 -5.87 22.57 -14.96
CA PRO A 106 -7.15 21.88 -14.85
C PRO A 106 -7.66 21.66 -13.40
N TYR A 107 -7.10 22.32 -12.38
CA TYR A 107 -7.51 22.11 -10.99
C TYR A 107 -8.82 22.82 -10.63
N THR A 108 -9.59 22.20 -9.71
CA THR A 108 -10.90 22.66 -9.24
C THR A 108 -11.15 22.22 -7.79
N GLY A 109 -12.28 22.61 -7.20
CA GLY A 109 -12.63 22.36 -5.80
C GLY A 109 -12.29 23.51 -4.85
N PRO A 110 -12.85 23.52 -3.63
CA PRO A 110 -12.70 24.62 -2.66
C PRO A 110 -11.24 24.89 -2.25
N THR A 111 -10.35 23.90 -2.34
CA THR A 111 -8.91 24.05 -2.04
C THR A 111 -8.02 23.71 -3.24
N CYS A 112 -8.58 23.67 -4.46
CA CYS A 112 -7.91 23.24 -5.69
C CYS A 112 -7.40 21.79 -5.65
N GLU A 113 -8.09 20.95 -4.87
CA GLU A 113 -7.69 19.58 -4.57
C GLU A 113 -8.11 18.55 -5.61
N LYS A 114 -9.02 18.92 -6.54
CA LYS A 114 -9.55 18.05 -7.60
C LYS A 114 -9.03 18.47 -8.97
N VAL A 115 -9.14 17.58 -9.94
CA VAL A 115 -8.89 17.87 -11.36
C VAL A 115 -10.23 17.82 -12.11
N GLU A 116 -10.50 18.84 -12.90
CA GLU A 116 -11.64 18.91 -13.82
C GLU A 116 -11.37 18.01 -15.04
N ASP A 117 -12.28 17.08 -15.33
CA ASP A 117 -12.16 16.19 -16.49
C ASP A 117 -12.52 16.92 -17.79
N MET A 118 -11.51 17.54 -18.40
CA MET A 118 -11.61 18.28 -19.66
C MET A 118 -12.04 17.41 -20.87
N CYS A 119 -12.11 16.09 -20.71
CA CYS A 119 -12.34 15.13 -21.77
C CYS A 119 -13.79 14.62 -21.88
N GLN A 120 -14.68 14.91 -20.92
CA GLN A 120 -16.06 14.33 -20.87
C GLN A 120 -16.91 14.55 -22.14
N GLU A 121 -16.64 15.60 -22.90
CA GLU A 121 -17.34 15.91 -24.16
C GLU A 121 -16.46 15.75 -25.42
N LYS A 122 -15.20 15.34 -25.27
CA LYS A 122 -14.19 15.39 -26.36
C LYS A 122 -14.06 14.03 -27.05
N ARG A 123 -14.22 14.01 -28.37
CA ARG A 123 -14.22 12.76 -29.17
C ARG A 123 -12.83 12.44 -29.74
N CYS A 124 -12.00 11.76 -28.97
CA CYS A 124 -10.80 11.08 -29.48
C CYS A 124 -11.20 9.75 -30.16
N HIS A 125 -11.63 9.80 -31.43
CA HIS A 125 -12.31 8.70 -32.13
C HIS A 125 -11.61 7.33 -32.06
N ARG A 126 -10.29 7.33 -32.20
CA ARG A 126 -9.41 6.15 -32.20
C ARG A 126 -8.11 6.45 -31.44
N GLY A 127 -8.26 7.03 -30.26
CA GLY A 127 -7.18 7.36 -29.34
C GLY A 127 -7.68 7.47 -27.91
N ASP A 128 -6.78 7.78 -27.00
CA ASP A 128 -7.11 8.08 -25.60
C ASP A 128 -7.11 9.60 -25.39
N CYS A 129 -8.06 10.12 -24.61
CA CYS A 129 -8.05 11.52 -24.20
C CYS A 129 -7.14 11.71 -22.97
N LEU A 130 -6.25 12.69 -23.07
CA LEU A 130 -5.31 13.10 -22.04
C LEU A 130 -5.66 14.51 -21.58
N ILE A 131 -5.55 14.77 -20.28
CA ILE A 131 -5.71 16.11 -19.70
C ILE A 131 -4.32 16.76 -19.65
N THR A 132 -4.22 18.05 -19.95
CA THR A 132 -2.94 18.77 -20.04
C THR A 132 -2.87 19.99 -19.14
N PHE A 133 -1.66 20.33 -18.69
CA PHE A 133 -1.41 21.55 -17.92
C PHE A 133 -1.49 22.81 -18.78
N THR A 134 -1.24 22.67 -20.09
CA THR A 134 -1.31 23.77 -21.07
C THR A 134 -2.69 23.84 -21.74
N PRO A 135 -3.21 25.05 -22.05
CA PRO A 135 -4.40 25.22 -22.87
C PRO A 135 -4.28 24.47 -24.21
N PRO A 136 -5.32 23.75 -24.68
CA PRO A 136 -6.72 23.79 -24.24
C PRO A 136 -7.05 22.85 -23.06
N HIS A 137 -6.06 22.39 -22.30
CA HIS A 137 -6.17 21.47 -21.17
C HIS A 137 -6.62 20.03 -21.52
N PHE A 138 -6.66 19.69 -22.81
CA PHE A 138 -6.80 18.32 -23.27
C PHE A 138 -6.04 18.08 -24.59
N GLN A 139 -5.68 16.82 -24.84
CA GLN A 139 -5.06 16.34 -26.07
C GLN A 139 -5.47 14.89 -26.35
N CYS A 140 -5.75 14.54 -27.60
CA CYS A 140 -5.88 13.12 -27.99
C CYS A 140 -4.50 12.49 -28.27
N SER A 141 -4.26 11.33 -27.66
CA SER A 141 -3.16 10.41 -27.99
C SER A 141 -3.67 9.35 -28.97
N CYS A 142 -3.41 9.55 -30.26
CA CYS A 142 -3.98 8.72 -31.31
C CYS A 142 -3.28 7.36 -31.45
N HIS A 143 -4.07 6.29 -31.49
CA HIS A 143 -3.53 4.97 -31.76
C HIS A 143 -3.11 4.91 -33.23
N HIS A 144 -1.86 4.56 -33.51
CA HIS A 144 -1.40 4.43 -34.89
C HIS A 144 -2.27 3.42 -35.67
N PRO A 145 -2.78 3.73 -36.89
CA PRO A 145 -2.31 4.79 -37.79
C PRO A 145 -3.06 6.12 -37.74
N TYR A 146 -3.95 6.35 -36.78
CA TYR A 146 -4.78 7.55 -36.71
C TYR A 146 -3.96 8.81 -36.34
N LYS A 147 -4.38 9.98 -36.85
CA LYS A 147 -3.69 11.26 -36.71
C LYS A 147 -4.38 12.21 -35.74
N GLN A 148 -3.60 13.05 -35.08
CA GLN A 148 -4.08 14.22 -34.33
C GLN A 148 -4.80 15.23 -35.26
N PRO A 149 -5.70 16.07 -34.75
CA PRO A 149 -5.99 16.31 -33.32
C PRO A 149 -7.04 15.36 -32.70
N ASP A 150 -7.91 14.73 -33.48
CA ASP A 150 -9.11 14.00 -32.99
C ASP A 150 -9.07 12.48 -33.21
N CYS A 151 -8.02 11.97 -33.86
CA CYS A 151 -7.87 10.57 -34.23
C CYS A 151 -8.94 10.04 -35.21
N GLN A 152 -9.60 10.92 -35.97
CA GLN A 152 -10.60 10.53 -36.98
C GLN A 152 -9.94 9.98 -38.26
N GLN A 153 -8.91 10.66 -38.77
CA GLN A 153 -8.26 10.28 -40.04
C GLN A 153 -7.14 9.24 -39.83
N ALA A 154 -7.21 8.14 -40.58
CA ALA A 154 -6.16 7.11 -40.62
C ALA A 154 -5.07 7.43 -41.66
N SER A 155 -3.80 7.29 -41.26
CA SER A 155 -2.65 7.26 -42.16
C SER A 155 -2.53 5.92 -42.90
N SER A 156 -1.68 5.88 -43.92
CA SER A 156 -1.08 4.61 -44.35
C SER A 156 -0.19 4.05 -43.23
N ALA A 157 -0.39 2.78 -42.85
CA ALA A 157 0.31 2.17 -41.71
C ALA A 157 1.85 2.07 -41.81
N CYS A 158 2.46 2.43 -42.96
CA CYS A 158 3.91 2.58 -43.11
C CYS A 158 4.30 3.81 -43.95
N ARG A 159 3.41 4.80 -44.13
CA ARG A 159 3.74 6.07 -44.82
C ARG A 159 3.05 7.25 -44.11
N PRO A 160 3.81 8.15 -43.45
CA PRO A 160 5.26 8.08 -43.22
C PRO A 160 5.67 6.82 -42.41
N ASN A 161 6.96 6.47 -42.41
CA ASN A 161 7.46 5.35 -41.61
C ASN A 161 7.27 5.67 -40.11
N PRO A 162 6.46 4.91 -39.34
CA PRO A 162 6.24 5.20 -37.93
C PRO A 162 7.40 4.74 -37.03
N CYS A 163 8.28 3.87 -37.52
CA CYS A 163 9.38 3.30 -36.76
C CYS A 163 10.51 4.33 -36.58
N LYS A 164 10.98 4.48 -35.34
CA LYS A 164 12.10 5.32 -34.92
C LYS A 164 13.44 4.60 -35.13
N ASN A 165 14.54 5.32 -34.91
CA ASN A 165 15.90 4.77 -34.81
C ASN A 165 16.29 3.81 -35.97
N GLY A 166 15.93 4.17 -37.21
CA GLY A 166 16.23 3.37 -38.41
C GLY A 166 15.37 2.10 -38.60
N GLY A 167 14.31 1.92 -37.81
CA GLY A 167 13.40 0.78 -37.92
C GLY A 167 12.69 0.69 -39.27
N ILE A 168 12.54 -0.53 -39.78
CA ILE A 168 11.86 -0.81 -41.06
C ILE A 168 10.40 -1.18 -40.79
N CYS A 169 9.45 -0.41 -41.33
CA CYS A 169 8.03 -0.72 -41.19
C CYS A 169 7.57 -1.77 -42.21
N ILE A 170 7.05 -2.88 -41.69
CA ILE A 170 6.51 -4.01 -42.47
C ILE A 170 5.00 -3.98 -42.34
N ARG A 171 4.29 -3.78 -43.46
CA ARG A 171 2.82 -3.89 -43.51
C ARG A 171 2.40 -5.35 -43.39
N ASN A 172 1.38 -5.63 -42.58
CA ASN A 172 0.73 -6.93 -42.53
C ASN A 172 -0.44 -7.00 -43.54
N LYS A 173 -1.05 -8.18 -43.74
CA LYS A 173 -2.15 -8.39 -44.71
C LYS A 173 -3.39 -7.50 -44.44
N THR A 174 -3.57 -7.02 -43.20
CA THR A 174 -4.63 -6.08 -42.83
C THR A 174 -4.14 -4.63 -42.83
N ARG A 175 -4.87 -3.71 -43.49
CA ARG A 175 -4.45 -2.31 -43.76
C ARG A 175 -4.03 -1.49 -42.52
N SER A 176 -4.51 -1.85 -41.33
CA SER A 176 -4.23 -1.16 -40.06
C SER A 176 -3.11 -1.78 -39.22
N ARG A 177 -2.61 -2.98 -39.56
CA ARG A 177 -1.56 -3.68 -38.80
C ARG A 177 -0.22 -3.60 -39.52
N PHE A 178 0.80 -3.19 -38.78
CA PHE A 178 2.19 -3.11 -39.19
C PHE A 178 3.06 -3.62 -38.05
N VAL A 179 4.32 -3.96 -38.36
CA VAL A 179 5.35 -4.32 -37.38
C VAL A 179 6.61 -3.53 -37.73
N CYS A 180 7.26 -2.94 -36.72
CA CYS A 180 8.58 -2.36 -36.89
C CYS A 180 9.66 -3.44 -36.69
N LYS A 181 10.50 -3.65 -37.72
CA LYS A 181 11.73 -4.43 -37.59
C LYS A 181 12.83 -3.48 -37.11
N CYS A 182 13.18 -3.58 -35.83
CA CYS A 182 14.18 -2.70 -35.21
C CYS A 182 15.61 -3.17 -35.50
N PRO A 183 16.53 -2.28 -35.90
CA PRO A 183 17.95 -2.57 -35.87
C PRO A 183 18.41 -2.70 -34.42
N LYS A 184 19.28 -3.67 -34.12
CA LYS A 184 19.92 -3.75 -32.79
C LYS A 184 20.76 -2.49 -32.55
N PRO A 185 20.81 -1.95 -31.32
CA PRO A 185 20.22 -2.49 -30.08
C PRO A 185 18.76 -2.07 -29.81
N PHE A 186 18.10 -1.36 -30.72
CA PHE A 186 16.78 -0.79 -30.45
C PHE A 186 15.66 -1.83 -30.36
N ARG A 187 14.68 -1.56 -29.50
CA ARG A 187 13.49 -2.39 -29.24
C ARG A 187 12.24 -1.54 -29.00
N GLY A 188 11.12 -2.18 -28.67
CA GLY A 188 9.81 -1.53 -28.52
C GLY A 188 8.98 -1.58 -29.79
N ARG A 189 7.70 -1.18 -29.68
CA ARG A 189 6.70 -1.28 -30.76
C ARG A 189 7.04 -0.41 -31.98
N PHE A 190 7.73 0.70 -31.75
CA PHE A 190 8.17 1.66 -32.74
C PHE A 190 9.70 1.80 -32.78
N CYS A 191 10.47 0.86 -32.20
CA CYS A 191 11.93 0.95 -32.07
C CYS A 191 12.41 2.17 -31.26
N GLU A 192 11.59 2.63 -30.32
CA GLU A 192 11.78 3.83 -29.52
C GLU A 192 12.71 3.63 -28.31
N ILE A 193 12.95 2.38 -27.90
CA ILE A 193 13.75 2.00 -26.72
C ILE A 193 15.19 1.66 -27.15
N GLY A 194 16.20 2.21 -26.47
CA GLY A 194 17.63 1.95 -26.74
C GLY A 194 18.23 0.82 -25.88
N SER A 195 19.53 0.53 -26.09
CA SER A 195 20.34 -0.35 -25.22
C SER A 195 20.46 0.17 -23.80
N ASP A 196 20.66 1.48 -23.70
CA ASP A 196 21.07 2.17 -22.46
C ASP A 196 19.85 2.50 -21.59
N ASP A 197 18.67 2.05 -22.02
CA ASP A 197 17.38 2.25 -21.35
C ASP A 197 17.14 1.12 -20.32
N CYS A 198 17.95 1.18 -19.27
CA CYS A 198 18.01 0.23 -18.15
C CYS A 198 17.83 0.96 -16.80
N TYR A 199 17.67 0.21 -15.71
CA TYR A 199 17.62 0.78 -14.34
C TYR A 199 18.80 0.32 -13.47
N GLU A 200 19.26 1.20 -12.59
CA GLU A 200 20.34 0.95 -11.63
C GLU A 200 19.81 0.90 -10.20
N GLY A 201 20.37 0.03 -9.36
CA GLY A 201 20.10 0.00 -7.92
C GLY A 201 18.60 -0.03 -7.57
N ALA A 202 18.16 0.93 -6.75
CA ALA A 202 16.75 1.18 -6.50
C ALA A 202 16.10 1.80 -7.75
N SER A 203 15.18 1.06 -8.36
CA SER A 203 14.58 1.41 -9.65
C SER A 203 13.66 2.66 -9.62
N SER A 204 13.46 3.28 -8.45
CA SER A 204 12.72 4.53 -8.24
C SER A 204 13.30 5.74 -8.99
N ASN A 205 14.61 5.75 -9.25
CA ASN A 205 15.29 6.78 -10.03
C ASN A 205 15.26 6.54 -11.56
N TYR A 206 14.59 5.49 -12.04
CA TYR A 206 14.46 5.24 -13.47
C TYR A 206 13.69 6.37 -14.17
N ARG A 207 14.34 7.02 -15.16
CA ARG A 207 13.76 8.10 -15.99
C ARG A 207 13.81 7.81 -17.49
N GLY A 208 14.01 6.54 -17.86
CA GLY A 208 14.08 6.08 -19.25
C GLY A 208 12.76 6.17 -20.03
N ARG A 209 12.74 5.62 -21.24
CA ARG A 209 11.65 5.79 -22.23
C ARG A 209 10.89 4.51 -22.57
N VAL A 210 11.14 3.40 -21.85
CA VAL A 210 10.29 2.20 -21.95
C VAL A 210 8.85 2.59 -21.60
N ASN A 211 7.89 2.14 -22.42
CA ASN A 211 6.44 2.35 -22.24
C ASN A 211 5.64 1.07 -22.56
N GLN A 212 6.25 -0.10 -22.31
CA GLN A 212 5.68 -1.41 -22.58
C GLN A 212 5.79 -2.30 -21.34
N ALA A 213 4.67 -2.90 -20.95
CA ALA A 213 4.58 -3.91 -19.91
C ALA A 213 5.22 -5.25 -20.35
N VAL A 214 5.64 -6.09 -19.40
CA VAL A 214 6.20 -7.42 -19.65
C VAL A 214 5.23 -8.33 -20.43
N ASN A 215 3.92 -8.13 -20.27
CA ASN A 215 2.88 -8.81 -21.06
C ASN A 215 2.70 -8.26 -22.50
N GLY A 216 3.56 -7.34 -22.93
CA GLY A 216 3.55 -6.71 -24.25
C GLY A 216 2.53 -5.57 -24.45
N LYS A 217 1.70 -5.24 -23.46
CA LYS A 217 0.75 -4.11 -23.54
C LYS A 217 1.50 -2.77 -23.48
N THR A 218 1.00 -1.80 -24.24
CA THR A 218 1.47 -0.40 -24.15
C THR A 218 0.92 0.25 -22.89
N CYS A 219 1.78 0.98 -22.18
CA CYS A 219 1.41 1.77 -21.01
C CYS A 219 0.40 2.86 -21.33
N LEU A 220 -0.56 3.07 -20.42
CA LEU A 220 -1.40 4.26 -20.38
C LEU A 220 -0.54 5.48 -20.01
N HIS A 221 -0.94 6.63 -20.52
CA HIS A 221 -0.35 7.91 -20.11
C HIS A 221 -0.78 8.25 -18.69
N TRP A 222 0.14 8.76 -17.87
CA TRP A 222 -0.15 9.13 -16.48
C TRP A 222 -1.15 10.30 -16.36
N ASN A 223 -1.29 11.11 -17.42
CA ASN A 223 -2.29 12.18 -17.53
C ASN A 223 -3.56 11.77 -18.29
N SER A 224 -3.87 10.47 -18.39
CA SER A 224 -5.11 9.98 -18.99
C SER A 224 -6.32 10.22 -18.09
N GLN A 225 -7.47 10.64 -18.65
CA GLN A 225 -8.73 10.84 -17.90
C GLN A 225 -9.11 9.66 -17.01
N VAL A 226 -8.83 8.41 -17.44
CA VAL A 226 -9.22 7.20 -16.71
C VAL A 226 -8.35 6.90 -15.48
N LEU A 227 -7.36 7.76 -15.19
CA LEU A 227 -6.47 7.66 -14.04
C LEU A 227 -6.73 8.76 -12.99
N LEU A 228 -7.72 9.63 -13.16
CA LEU A 228 -8.02 10.70 -12.19
C LEU A 228 -8.35 10.14 -10.79
N ASP A 229 -9.10 9.03 -10.73
CA ASP A 229 -9.44 8.34 -9.48
C ASP A 229 -8.32 7.42 -8.94
N TYR A 230 -7.18 7.33 -9.65
CA TYR A 230 -6.05 6.47 -9.25
C TYR A 230 -5.00 7.29 -8.48
N PRO A 231 -4.42 6.74 -7.39
CA PRO A 231 -3.58 7.50 -6.46
C PRO A 231 -2.22 7.93 -7.04
N ILE A 232 -1.86 7.43 -8.22
CA ILE A 232 -0.60 7.70 -8.91
C ILE A 232 -0.95 8.12 -10.34
N ASN A 233 -0.91 9.42 -10.60
CA ASN A 233 -1.24 9.99 -11.90
C ASN A 233 -0.45 11.31 -12.09
N ALA A 234 -0.54 11.96 -13.24
CA ALA A 234 0.24 13.18 -13.53
C ALA A 234 -0.09 14.39 -12.65
N PHE A 235 -1.23 14.37 -11.95
CA PHE A 235 -1.77 15.45 -11.13
C PHE A 235 -1.60 15.22 -9.62
N MET A 236 -0.91 14.15 -9.21
CA MET A 236 -0.57 13.93 -7.80
C MET A 236 0.45 14.96 -7.30
N GLU A 237 0.40 15.29 -6.01
CA GLU A 237 1.44 16.07 -5.34
C GLU A 237 2.80 15.36 -5.55
N ASP A 238 3.85 16.14 -5.83
CA ASP A 238 5.21 15.66 -6.17
C ASP A 238 5.37 14.78 -7.44
N ALA A 239 4.38 14.69 -8.34
CA ALA A 239 4.44 13.89 -9.58
C ALA A 239 5.77 14.07 -10.37
N GLN A 240 6.20 15.32 -10.55
CA GLN A 240 7.43 15.67 -11.27
C GLN A 240 8.69 15.06 -10.63
N SER A 241 8.75 14.95 -9.29
CA SER A 241 9.90 14.37 -8.59
C SER A 241 10.07 12.88 -8.89
N HIS A 242 8.96 12.15 -9.00
CA HIS A 242 8.89 10.76 -9.44
C HIS A 242 9.08 10.60 -10.96
N GLY A 243 9.26 11.70 -11.70
CA GLY A 243 9.34 11.72 -13.15
C GLY A 243 8.01 11.37 -13.83
N ILE A 244 6.89 11.55 -13.16
CA ILE A 244 5.54 11.37 -13.71
C ILE A 244 5.09 12.71 -14.34
N GLY A 245 4.37 12.63 -15.45
CA GLY A 245 3.90 13.81 -16.20
C GLY A 245 3.13 13.41 -17.46
N GLU A 246 3.14 14.28 -18.47
CA GLU A 246 2.36 14.15 -19.72
C GLU A 246 2.92 13.08 -20.71
N HIS A 247 3.24 11.88 -20.20
CA HIS A 247 3.80 10.77 -20.98
C HIS A 247 3.32 9.41 -20.49
N ASN A 248 3.65 8.34 -21.21
CA ASN A 248 3.36 6.95 -20.82
C ASN A 248 4.62 6.12 -20.48
N PHE A 249 5.76 6.77 -20.25
CA PHE A 249 6.97 6.06 -19.84
C PHE A 249 6.83 5.45 -18.44
N CYS A 250 7.37 4.25 -18.28
CA CYS A 250 7.37 3.51 -17.03
C CYS A 250 8.11 4.26 -15.94
N ARG A 251 7.58 4.23 -14.72
CA ARG A 251 8.17 4.86 -13.55
C ARG A 251 8.07 3.89 -12.38
N ASN A 252 8.79 4.20 -11.31
CA ASN A 252 8.63 3.50 -10.05
C ASN A 252 8.46 4.53 -8.90
N PRO A 253 7.34 5.26 -8.88
CA PRO A 253 7.04 6.21 -7.79
C PRO A 253 6.91 5.52 -6.42
N ASP A 254 6.52 4.25 -6.49
CA ASP A 254 6.40 3.18 -5.51
C ASP A 254 7.59 2.78 -4.66
N GLU A 255 8.71 2.82 -5.37
CA GLU A 255 9.91 2.05 -5.06
C GLU A 255 9.68 0.51 -5.01
N ASP A 256 8.79 -0.01 -5.87
CA ASP A 256 8.53 -1.45 -6.14
C ASP A 256 9.75 -2.15 -6.80
N GLU A 257 9.68 -3.45 -7.11
CA GLU A 257 10.79 -4.26 -7.67
C GLU A 257 11.45 -3.61 -8.90
N LYS A 258 10.65 -3.12 -9.83
CA LYS A 258 11.09 -2.50 -11.10
C LYS A 258 10.05 -1.52 -11.64
N PRO A 259 10.40 -0.69 -12.64
CA PRO A 259 9.47 0.28 -13.20
C PRO A 259 8.22 -0.40 -13.76
N TRP A 260 7.07 0.22 -13.55
CA TRP A 260 5.77 -0.28 -13.95
C TRP A 260 4.94 0.83 -14.61
N CYS A 261 3.76 0.46 -15.10
CA CYS A 261 2.77 1.41 -15.60
C CYS A 261 1.34 0.84 -15.54
N TYR A 262 0.34 1.71 -15.63
CA TYR A 262 -1.03 1.28 -15.88
C TYR A 262 -1.22 0.78 -17.31
N ILE A 263 -2.07 -0.23 -17.48
CA ILE A 263 -2.41 -0.85 -18.77
C ILE A 263 -3.92 -1.06 -18.87
N ARG A 264 -4.47 -1.06 -20.09
CA ARG A 264 -5.89 -1.39 -20.32
C ARG A 264 -6.06 -2.84 -20.76
N LYS A 265 -6.86 -3.61 -20.00
CA LYS A 265 -7.17 -5.02 -20.24
C LYS A 265 -8.67 -5.25 -20.07
N ASN A 266 -9.31 -5.78 -21.11
CA ASN A 266 -10.77 -6.02 -21.15
C ASN A 266 -11.58 -4.79 -20.69
N HIS A 267 -11.24 -3.61 -21.22
CA HIS A 267 -11.80 -2.29 -20.86
C HIS A 267 -11.56 -1.81 -19.41
N LYS A 268 -11.01 -2.64 -18.52
CA LYS A 268 -10.58 -2.24 -17.17
C LYS A 268 -9.14 -1.70 -17.19
N VAL A 269 -8.85 -0.79 -16.26
CA VAL A 269 -7.48 -0.38 -15.93
C VAL A 269 -6.91 -1.41 -14.95
N GLU A 270 -5.75 -1.97 -15.30
CA GLU A 270 -4.88 -2.77 -14.44
C GLU A 270 -3.49 -2.11 -14.43
N TRP A 271 -2.53 -2.66 -13.70
CA TRP A 271 -1.12 -2.31 -13.81
C TRP A 271 -0.29 -3.58 -14.07
N ASP A 272 0.89 -3.41 -14.65
CA ASP A 272 1.87 -4.48 -14.81
C ASP A 272 3.28 -3.88 -14.83
N PHE A 273 4.28 -4.68 -14.49
CA PHE A 273 5.68 -4.28 -14.58
C PHE A 273 6.09 -4.05 -16.02
N CYS A 274 7.06 -3.17 -16.23
CA CYS A 274 7.60 -2.89 -17.54
C CYS A 274 8.75 -3.81 -17.95
N ASP A 275 8.91 -3.98 -19.25
CA ASP A 275 10.05 -4.64 -19.88
C ASP A 275 11.29 -3.71 -19.82
N VAL A 276 11.78 -3.44 -18.62
CA VAL A 276 13.04 -2.72 -18.37
C VAL A 276 14.03 -3.71 -17.77
N SER A 277 15.24 -3.77 -18.34
CA SER A 277 16.33 -4.59 -17.81
C SER A 277 17.13 -3.81 -16.76
N PRO A 278 17.71 -4.48 -15.75
CA PRO A 278 18.74 -3.85 -14.92
C PRO A 278 19.98 -3.54 -15.76
N CYS A 279 20.69 -2.46 -15.44
CA CYS A 279 21.94 -2.13 -16.10
C CYS A 279 23.02 -3.17 -15.73
N SER A 280 23.66 -3.78 -16.73
CA SER A 280 24.76 -4.72 -16.51
C SER A 280 25.98 -3.99 -15.97
N ARG A 281 26.19 -4.04 -14.65
CA ARG A 281 27.46 -3.60 -14.05
C ARG A 281 28.59 -4.43 -14.65
N THR A 282 29.55 -3.78 -15.31
CA THR A 282 30.79 -4.40 -15.75
C THR A 282 31.49 -5.04 -14.56
N ALA A 283 32.01 -6.26 -14.75
CA ALA A 283 32.53 -7.10 -13.68
C ALA A 283 33.96 -6.72 -13.26
N GLU A 284 34.20 -5.45 -12.93
CA GLU A 284 35.48 -4.92 -12.45
C GLU A 284 35.24 -4.02 -11.24
N GLU A 285 35.20 -4.68 -10.06
CA GLU A 285 35.61 -4.20 -8.72
C GLU A 285 35.00 -5.13 -7.66
N ARG A 286 35.66 -6.27 -7.44
CA ARG A 286 35.51 -7.08 -6.23
C ARG A 286 36.86 -7.11 -5.50
N PRO A 287 37.04 -6.33 -4.42
CA PRO A 287 38.11 -6.60 -3.47
C PRO A 287 37.90 -8.00 -2.87
N TRP A 288 38.94 -8.81 -2.93
CA TRP A 288 38.90 -10.22 -2.58
C TRP A 288 38.64 -10.43 -1.08
N LEU A 289 37.74 -11.35 -0.74
CA LEU A 289 37.83 -12.10 0.51
C LEU A 289 37.95 -13.58 0.17
N THR A 290 39.11 -14.13 0.53
CA THR A 290 39.52 -15.51 0.29
C THR A 290 38.70 -16.49 1.10
N HIS A 291 38.11 -17.49 0.44
CA HIS A 291 37.61 -18.68 1.11
C HIS A 291 38.78 -19.58 1.52
N SER A 292 38.86 -19.93 2.81
CA SER A 292 39.69 -21.03 3.31
C SER A 292 38.78 -22.19 3.74
N PRO A 293 38.92 -23.40 3.18
CA PRO A 293 38.07 -24.54 3.53
C PRO A 293 38.82 -25.60 4.36
N THR A 294 38.51 -25.69 5.66
CA THR A 294 38.61 -26.94 6.46
C THR A 294 37.97 -26.75 7.82
N ASP A 295 36.90 -27.51 8.10
CA ASP A 295 36.69 -28.19 9.39
C ASP A 295 35.61 -29.30 9.22
N PRO A 296 35.54 -30.31 10.12
CA PRO A 296 35.13 -31.67 9.74
C PRO A 296 33.61 -31.95 9.70
N PRO A 297 33.18 -33.04 9.03
CA PRO A 297 31.76 -33.42 8.94
C PRO A 297 31.27 -34.03 10.27
N GLY A 298 30.34 -33.35 10.95
CA GLY A 298 29.92 -33.79 12.30
C GLY A 298 28.69 -33.13 12.93
N ALA A 299 27.62 -32.84 12.17
CA ALA A 299 26.28 -32.62 12.73
C ALA A 299 25.19 -32.75 11.64
N ASN A 300 24.09 -33.46 11.94
CA ASN A 300 22.95 -33.58 11.02
C ASN A 300 22.16 -32.26 10.93
N GLY A 301 22.45 -31.45 9.90
CA GLY A 301 21.72 -30.21 9.63
C GLY A 301 20.30 -30.47 9.12
N ILE A 302 19.31 -30.35 10.00
CA ILE A 302 17.86 -30.54 9.69
C ILE A 302 17.22 -29.30 9.02
N PHE A 303 17.96 -28.19 8.88
CA PHE A 303 17.59 -27.05 8.04
C PHE A 303 18.72 -26.75 7.06
N LYS A 304 18.42 -26.68 5.76
CA LYS A 304 19.46 -26.52 4.72
C LYS A 304 19.77 -25.06 4.37
N THR A 305 18.78 -24.17 4.47
CA THR A 305 18.93 -22.72 4.26
C THR A 305 17.89 -21.94 5.08
N CYS A 306 18.33 -20.93 5.82
CA CYS A 306 17.42 -20.00 6.51
C CYS A 306 16.80 -18.98 5.53
N GLY A 307 15.71 -18.33 5.95
CA GLY A 307 15.19 -17.11 5.32
C GLY A 307 14.60 -17.28 3.92
N GLN A 308 14.25 -18.50 3.51
CA GLN A 308 13.73 -18.82 2.16
C GLN A 308 12.35 -19.49 2.22
N PRO A 309 11.23 -18.76 2.04
CA PRO A 309 9.91 -19.37 1.94
C PRO A 309 9.72 -20.08 0.59
N GLU A 310 9.06 -21.24 0.59
CA GLU A 310 8.77 -22.01 -0.64
C GLU A 310 7.70 -21.35 -1.53
N ILE A 311 6.82 -20.52 -0.95
CA ILE A 311 5.78 -19.81 -1.68
C ILE A 311 6.32 -18.45 -2.14
N GLN A 312 7.07 -18.45 -3.24
CA GLN A 312 7.46 -17.24 -3.98
C GLN A 312 6.41 -16.83 -5.03
N ARG A 313 5.13 -17.18 -4.85
CA ARG A 313 4.07 -16.75 -5.78
C ARG A 313 3.54 -15.37 -5.40
N THR A 314 3.88 -14.40 -6.25
CA THR A 314 3.32 -13.04 -6.30
C THR A 314 1.79 -13.04 -6.13
N LEU A 315 1.32 -12.50 -5.01
CA LEU A 315 -0.09 -12.18 -4.79
C LEU A 315 -0.26 -10.68 -4.59
N LYS A 316 -1.37 -10.16 -5.10
CA LYS A 316 -1.67 -8.73 -5.23
C LYS A 316 -1.59 -8.01 -3.87
N ARG A 317 -0.91 -6.86 -3.85
CA ARG A 317 -0.95 -5.88 -2.76
C ARG A 317 -2.41 -5.47 -2.50
N ILE A 318 -2.89 -5.70 -1.28
CA ILE A 318 -4.14 -5.18 -0.74
C ILE A 318 -3.81 -4.47 0.58
N TYR A 319 -4.51 -3.38 0.86
CA TYR A 319 -4.23 -2.40 1.94
C TYR A 319 -4.65 -2.92 3.32
N GLY A 320 -4.09 -2.35 4.41
CA GLY A 320 -4.63 -2.48 5.78
C GLY A 320 -4.24 -3.74 6.58
N GLY A 321 -3.11 -4.37 6.27
CA GLY A 321 -2.73 -5.68 6.83
C GLY A 321 -3.47 -6.81 6.11
N ALA A 322 -2.74 -7.65 5.38
CA ALA A 322 -3.37 -8.71 4.59
C ALA A 322 -3.44 -10.02 5.38
N LYS A 323 -4.53 -10.78 5.27
CA LYS A 323 -4.54 -12.20 5.64
C LYS A 323 -3.45 -12.90 4.87
N THR A 324 -2.43 -13.38 5.58
CA THR A 324 -1.29 -14.01 4.92
C THR A 324 -1.69 -15.36 4.34
N THR A 325 -0.99 -15.82 3.31
CA THR A 325 -1.11 -17.21 2.86
C THR A 325 -0.22 -18.10 3.72
N ALA A 326 -0.76 -19.22 4.21
CA ALA A 326 -0.02 -20.19 4.99
C ALA A 326 1.32 -20.57 4.32
N GLY A 327 2.44 -20.32 5.00
CA GLY A 327 3.80 -20.54 4.48
C GLY A 327 4.49 -19.32 3.84
N LYS A 328 3.87 -18.13 3.85
CA LYS A 328 4.53 -16.86 3.47
C LYS A 328 5.60 -16.43 4.48
N HIS A 329 5.27 -16.55 5.77
CA HIS A 329 6.16 -16.28 6.91
C HIS A 329 6.39 -17.57 7.73
N PRO A 330 7.09 -18.57 7.19
CA PRO A 330 7.19 -19.92 7.77
C PRO A 330 8.02 -20.00 9.05
N TRP A 331 8.65 -18.91 9.47
CA TRP A 331 9.37 -18.75 10.73
C TRP A 331 8.50 -18.18 11.85
N MET A 332 7.25 -17.80 11.57
CA MET A 332 6.34 -17.27 12.58
C MET A 332 6.06 -18.31 13.66
N ALA A 333 6.24 -17.90 14.92
CA ALA A 333 5.91 -18.69 16.08
C ALA A 333 4.78 -18.01 16.87
N SER A 334 3.81 -18.81 17.33
CA SER A 334 2.79 -18.40 18.29
C SER A 334 3.24 -18.90 19.66
N LEU A 335 3.61 -17.99 20.57
CA LEU A 335 3.82 -18.30 21.98
C LEU A 335 2.45 -18.37 22.66
N GLN A 336 2.21 -19.46 23.39
CA GLN A 336 0.91 -19.76 23.98
C GLN A 336 1.04 -20.13 25.46
N ILE A 337 0.08 -19.68 26.27
CA ILE A 337 -0.10 -20.09 27.66
C ILE A 337 -1.05 -21.29 27.69
N LYS A 338 -0.67 -22.34 28.41
CA LYS A 338 -1.52 -23.50 28.69
C LYS A 338 -2.51 -23.18 29.80
N THR A 339 -3.80 -23.32 29.50
CA THR A 339 -4.91 -23.20 30.44
C THR A 339 -5.57 -24.57 30.65
N ALA A 340 -6.61 -24.65 31.50
CA ALA A 340 -7.39 -25.87 31.67
C ALA A 340 -8.28 -26.20 30.45
N GLU A 341 -8.54 -25.23 29.59
CA GLU A 341 -9.49 -25.32 28.47
C GLU A 341 -8.79 -25.45 27.11
N GLY A 342 -7.49 -25.18 27.04
CA GLY A 342 -6.66 -25.28 25.85
C GLY A 342 -5.39 -24.44 25.96
N SER A 343 -4.82 -24.06 24.83
CA SER A 343 -3.66 -23.15 24.77
C SER A 343 -4.09 -21.83 24.15
N GLU A 344 -3.83 -20.72 24.84
CA GLU A 344 -4.20 -19.37 24.42
C GLU A 344 -2.99 -18.61 23.89
N HIS A 345 -3.14 -17.95 22.74
CA HIS A 345 -2.08 -17.14 22.16
C HIS A 345 -1.84 -15.86 22.98
N GLN A 346 -0.58 -15.65 23.36
CA GLN A 346 -0.17 -14.47 24.13
C GLN A 346 0.72 -13.53 23.31
N CYS A 347 1.69 -14.07 22.59
CA CYS A 347 2.71 -13.29 21.88
C CYS A 347 3.18 -13.99 20.60
N GLY A 348 3.74 -13.20 19.69
CA GLY A 348 4.56 -13.70 18.59
C GLY A 348 5.95 -14.17 19.04
N GLY A 349 6.62 -14.81 18.09
CA GLY A 349 8.02 -15.21 18.17
C GLY A 349 8.52 -15.59 16.79
N VAL A 350 9.80 -15.94 16.70
CA VAL A 350 10.43 -16.31 15.43
C VAL A 350 11.41 -17.46 15.59
N LEU A 351 11.22 -18.51 14.78
CA LEU A 351 12.12 -19.64 14.71
C LEU A 351 13.43 -19.22 14.02
N ILE A 352 14.55 -19.32 14.73
CA ILE A 352 15.89 -18.97 14.21
C ILE A 352 16.77 -20.21 14.01
N GLU A 353 16.57 -21.27 14.80
CA GLU A 353 17.12 -22.61 14.58
C GLU A 353 16.09 -23.67 14.98
N ALA A 354 16.35 -24.94 14.66
CA ALA A 354 15.43 -26.07 14.90
C ALA A 354 14.79 -26.10 16.30
N CYS A 355 15.59 -25.83 17.33
CA CYS A 355 15.18 -25.88 18.74
C CYS A 355 15.10 -24.48 19.38
N TRP A 356 15.21 -23.39 18.61
CA TRP A 356 15.40 -22.04 19.14
C TRP A 356 14.44 -21.04 18.52
N VAL A 357 13.61 -20.46 19.40
CA VAL A 357 12.68 -19.38 19.08
C VAL A 357 13.12 -18.12 19.83
N LEU A 358 13.14 -17.01 19.12
CA LEU A 358 13.41 -15.68 19.65
C LEU A 358 12.08 -14.94 19.86
N THR A 359 11.94 -14.20 20.96
CA THR A 359 10.74 -13.40 21.27
C THR A 359 11.13 -12.22 22.18
N ALA A 360 10.19 -11.33 22.49
CA ALA A 360 10.39 -10.25 23.44
C ALA A 360 10.49 -10.80 24.88
N ALA A 361 11.21 -10.11 25.76
CA ALA A 361 11.32 -10.49 27.16
C ALA A 361 10.03 -10.20 27.94
N HIS A 362 9.33 -9.10 27.63
CA HIS A 362 8.06 -8.75 28.28
C HIS A 362 6.95 -9.80 28.04
N CYS A 363 7.04 -10.60 26.97
CA CYS A 363 6.15 -11.73 26.71
C CYS A 363 6.29 -12.89 27.71
N ILE A 364 7.40 -12.96 28.46
CA ILE A 364 7.65 -14.05 29.40
C ILE A 364 6.99 -13.75 30.75
N THR A 365 5.68 -13.99 30.82
CA THR A 365 4.88 -13.85 32.06
C THR A 365 4.73 -15.15 32.83
N GLN A 366 5.00 -16.30 32.21
CA GLN A 366 4.82 -17.64 32.78
C GLN A 366 6.12 -18.47 32.75
N PRO A 367 6.32 -19.40 33.70
CA PRO A 367 7.46 -20.31 33.66
C PRO A 367 7.27 -21.42 32.61
N ALA A 368 8.39 -21.99 32.15
CA ALA A 368 8.47 -22.85 30.96
C ALA A 368 7.43 -24.00 30.89
N GLY A 369 7.05 -24.60 32.02
CA GLY A 369 6.05 -25.68 32.05
C GLY A 369 4.66 -25.28 31.56
N TYR A 370 4.30 -24.00 31.67
CA TYR A 370 3.01 -23.45 31.23
C TYR A 370 3.06 -22.83 29.83
N LEU A 371 4.23 -22.81 29.18
CA LEU A 371 4.38 -22.28 27.83
C LEU A 371 4.51 -23.39 26.80
N GLU A 372 3.90 -23.17 25.64
CA GLU A 372 4.20 -23.90 24.41
C GLU A 372 4.33 -22.95 23.22
N VAL A 373 4.94 -23.45 22.16
CA VAL A 373 5.14 -22.72 20.91
C VAL A 373 4.53 -23.52 19.76
N ALA A 374 3.60 -22.89 19.06
CA ALA A 374 3.03 -23.43 17.82
C ALA A 374 3.68 -22.77 16.59
N LEU A 375 4.24 -23.60 15.70
CA LEU A 375 4.88 -23.22 14.45
C LEU A 375 4.01 -23.64 13.26
N GLY A 376 4.03 -22.87 12.16
CA GLY A 376 3.26 -23.17 10.94
C GLY A 376 1.75 -22.95 11.06
N LYS A 377 1.30 -22.38 12.18
CA LYS A 377 -0.09 -22.00 12.46
C LYS A 377 -0.51 -20.81 11.58
N GLN A 378 -1.77 -20.79 11.15
CA GLN A 378 -2.37 -19.71 10.38
C GLN A 378 -3.64 -19.17 11.07
N ASN A 379 -4.44 -20.04 11.69
CA ASN A 379 -5.63 -19.67 12.45
C ASN A 379 -5.47 -19.98 13.95
N LEU A 380 -5.69 -19.00 14.84
CA LEU A 380 -5.64 -19.22 16.28
C LEU A 380 -6.76 -20.13 16.79
N GLN A 381 -7.95 -20.00 16.22
CA GLN A 381 -9.20 -20.67 16.63
C GLN A 381 -9.39 -22.07 16.00
N LYS A 382 -8.40 -22.58 15.26
CA LYS A 382 -8.45 -23.91 14.62
C LYS A 382 -7.12 -24.62 14.81
N ARG A 383 -7.15 -25.94 14.93
CA ARG A 383 -5.96 -26.78 14.84
C ARG A 383 -5.80 -27.25 13.40
N GLU A 384 -4.64 -26.99 12.82
CA GLU A 384 -4.33 -27.26 11.42
C GLU A 384 -3.25 -28.35 11.30
N ASN A 385 -3.38 -29.21 10.28
CA ASN A 385 -2.53 -30.40 10.14
C ASN A 385 -1.05 -30.10 9.87
N GLN A 386 -0.71 -28.86 9.48
CA GLN A 386 0.67 -28.42 9.28
C GLN A 386 1.37 -27.91 10.55
N GLU A 387 0.66 -27.78 11.67
CA GLU A 387 1.21 -27.21 12.89
C GLU A 387 2.22 -28.14 13.57
N GLN A 388 3.32 -27.57 14.06
CA GLN A 388 4.26 -28.26 14.94
C GLN A 388 4.26 -27.54 16.29
N ILE A 389 3.87 -28.24 17.35
CA ILE A 389 3.69 -27.68 18.70
C ILE A 389 4.74 -28.28 19.62
N PHE A 390 5.43 -27.42 20.39
CA PHE A 390 6.52 -27.81 21.28
C PHE A 390 6.33 -27.19 22.67
N ASP A 391 6.50 -27.98 23.73
CA ASP A 391 6.73 -27.43 25.07
C ASP A 391 8.01 -26.57 25.08
N VAL A 392 8.07 -25.57 25.95
CA VAL A 392 9.33 -24.88 26.24
C VAL A 392 10.16 -25.70 27.24
N GLU A 393 11.38 -26.07 26.86
CA GLU A 393 12.36 -26.72 27.75
C GLU A 393 13.00 -25.69 28.70
N LYS A 394 13.41 -24.55 28.15
CA LYS A 394 14.16 -23.51 28.88
C LYS A 394 13.85 -22.13 28.34
N ILE A 395 13.71 -21.16 29.24
CA ILE A 395 13.59 -19.74 28.92
C ILE A 395 14.89 -19.04 29.33
N ILE A 396 15.39 -18.16 28.47
CA ILE A 396 16.61 -17.39 28.70
C ILE A 396 16.31 -15.91 28.37
N ILE A 397 15.89 -15.17 29.38
CA ILE A 397 15.72 -13.71 29.31
C ILE A 397 17.11 -13.04 29.27
N HIS A 398 17.26 -11.97 28.49
CA HIS A 398 18.51 -11.21 28.46
C HIS A 398 18.82 -10.59 29.84
N ASN A 399 20.06 -10.74 30.31
CA ASN A 399 20.45 -10.37 31.69
C ASN A 399 20.43 -8.85 31.98
N LYS A 400 20.33 -8.02 30.96
CA LYS A 400 20.12 -6.55 31.08
C LYS A 400 18.69 -6.12 30.75
N TYR A 401 17.75 -7.06 30.59
CA TYR A 401 16.34 -6.73 30.46
C TYR A 401 15.87 -5.92 31.67
N ARG A 402 15.18 -4.81 31.43
CA ARG A 402 14.60 -3.96 32.46
C ARG A 402 13.50 -3.11 31.83
N GLU A 403 12.49 -2.80 32.62
CA GLU A 403 11.43 -1.86 32.23
C GLU A 403 11.60 -0.56 33.02
N LYS A 404 11.46 0.59 32.35
CA LYS A 404 11.60 1.91 32.99
C LYS A 404 10.60 2.88 32.38
N ASN A 405 9.69 3.39 33.21
CA ASN A 405 8.59 4.26 32.76
C ASN A 405 7.82 3.61 31.59
N ASP A 406 7.47 2.34 31.76
CA ASP A 406 6.72 1.51 30.79
C ASP A 406 7.43 1.32 29.43
N ILE A 407 8.75 1.53 29.40
CA ILE A 407 9.62 1.30 28.24
C ILE A 407 10.51 0.07 28.53
N PRO A 408 10.35 -1.04 27.77
CA PRO A 408 11.14 -2.26 27.95
C PRO A 408 12.50 -2.18 27.23
N HIS A 409 13.59 -2.10 27.98
CA HIS A 409 14.97 -2.02 27.48
C HIS A 409 15.65 -3.40 27.43
N ASN A 410 16.41 -3.67 26.36
CA ASN A 410 16.98 -5.00 26.06
C ASN A 410 15.91 -6.10 26.05
N ASP A 411 14.77 -5.81 25.42
CA ASP A 411 13.55 -6.62 25.41
C ASP A 411 13.66 -7.83 24.49
N ILE A 412 14.41 -8.84 24.93
CA ILE A 412 14.72 -10.05 24.15
C ILE A 412 14.88 -11.28 25.05
N ALA A 413 14.26 -12.38 24.63
CA ALA A 413 14.35 -13.69 25.26
C ALA A 413 14.54 -14.80 24.20
N LEU A 414 15.24 -15.85 24.61
CA LEU A 414 15.36 -17.11 23.87
C LEU A 414 14.53 -18.20 24.54
N LEU A 415 13.81 -18.95 23.72
CA LEU A 415 13.07 -20.16 24.10
C LEU A 415 13.75 -21.37 23.47
N LYS A 416 14.20 -22.30 24.31
CA LYS A 416 14.64 -23.64 23.88
C LYS A 416 13.41 -24.54 23.80
N LEU A 417 13.13 -25.09 22.62
CA LEU A 417 12.02 -26.01 22.39
C LEU A 417 12.39 -27.41 22.87
N LYS A 418 11.49 -28.05 23.62
CA LYS A 418 11.64 -29.43 24.08
C LYS A 418 11.44 -30.40 22.90
N PRO A 419 12.39 -31.29 22.59
CA PRO A 419 12.24 -32.22 21.46
C PRO A 419 11.05 -33.17 21.63
N VAL A 420 10.29 -33.37 20.54
CA VAL A 420 9.25 -34.40 20.42
C VAL A 420 9.82 -35.56 19.62
N ASN A 421 9.78 -36.78 20.18
CA ASN A 421 10.39 -37.98 19.57
C ASN A 421 11.87 -37.80 19.16
N GLY A 422 12.63 -37.00 19.93
CA GLY A 422 14.05 -36.74 19.67
C GLY A 422 14.32 -35.64 18.64
N HIS A 423 13.30 -34.99 18.09
CA HIS A 423 13.44 -33.91 17.11
C HIS A 423 12.73 -32.62 17.59
N CYS A 424 13.33 -31.47 17.29
CA CYS A 424 12.67 -30.16 17.44
C CYS A 424 11.87 -29.85 16.16
N ALA A 425 11.75 -28.57 15.77
CA ALA A 425 11.09 -28.20 14.52
C ALA A 425 11.72 -28.93 13.32
N VAL A 426 10.88 -29.44 12.43
CA VAL A 426 11.27 -30.12 11.18
C VAL A 426 10.93 -29.20 10.01
N GLU A 427 11.86 -29.03 9.07
CA GLU A 427 11.66 -28.13 7.94
C GLU A 427 10.50 -28.59 7.03
N THR A 428 9.56 -27.68 6.76
CA THR A 428 8.46 -27.86 5.80
C THR A 428 8.17 -26.54 5.07
N LYS A 429 7.31 -26.55 4.05
CA LYS A 429 6.80 -25.30 3.42
C LYS A 429 6.11 -24.32 4.39
N TYR A 430 5.74 -24.76 5.59
CA TYR A 430 5.06 -23.95 6.62
C TYR A 430 5.93 -23.65 7.84
N VAL A 431 7.04 -24.37 8.02
CA VAL A 431 7.94 -24.27 9.19
C VAL A 431 9.39 -24.22 8.68
N LYS A 432 10.01 -23.05 8.73
CA LYS A 432 11.42 -22.78 8.35
C LYS A 432 12.02 -21.75 9.29
N THR A 433 13.35 -21.63 9.32
CA THR A 433 14.03 -20.62 10.14
C THR A 433 14.15 -19.28 9.42
N ALA A 434 14.10 -18.17 10.15
CA ALA A 434 14.54 -16.86 9.67
C ALA A 434 16.08 -16.76 9.78
N CYS A 435 16.74 -16.01 8.89
CA CYS A 435 18.18 -15.77 9.05
C CYS A 435 18.46 -14.73 10.14
N LEU A 436 19.52 -14.92 10.92
CA LEU A 436 20.07 -13.85 11.77
C LEU A 436 20.89 -12.87 10.89
N PRO A 437 20.74 -11.54 11.07
CA PRO A 437 21.49 -10.55 10.31
C PRO A 437 22.97 -10.56 10.68
N ASN A 438 23.85 -10.23 9.72
CA ASN A 438 25.30 -10.14 9.94
C ASN A 438 25.79 -8.70 10.20
N SER A 439 24.99 -7.70 9.85
CA SER A 439 25.30 -6.27 10.01
C SER A 439 24.03 -5.46 10.21
N SER A 440 24.18 -4.18 10.57
CA SER A 440 23.08 -3.22 10.45
C SER A 440 22.63 -3.07 8.98
N LEU A 441 21.37 -2.71 8.81
CA LEU A 441 20.74 -2.41 7.51
C LEU A 441 20.47 -0.90 7.42
N PRO A 442 20.53 -0.30 6.21
CA PRO A 442 20.31 1.13 6.06
C PRO A 442 18.85 1.52 6.32
N ALA A 443 18.64 2.74 6.82
CA ALA A 443 17.29 3.32 6.90
C ALA A 443 16.68 3.42 5.49
N GLY A 444 15.37 3.14 5.39
CA GLY A 444 14.64 2.99 4.14
C GLY A 444 14.49 1.54 3.66
N THR A 445 15.26 0.58 4.21
CA THR A 445 15.10 -0.85 3.87
C THR A 445 13.67 -1.32 4.13
N ASP A 446 13.08 -2.00 3.15
CA ASP A 446 11.76 -2.64 3.26
C ASP A 446 11.81 -3.91 4.09
N CYS A 447 10.87 -4.02 5.02
CA CYS A 447 10.73 -5.13 5.95
C CYS A 447 9.25 -5.49 6.11
N PHE A 448 8.99 -6.66 6.68
CA PHE A 448 7.66 -7.21 6.93
C PHE A 448 7.50 -7.52 8.41
N ILE A 449 6.38 -7.08 8.97
CA ILE A 449 5.87 -7.54 10.26
C ILE A 449 4.76 -8.56 10.02
N ALA A 450 4.64 -9.55 10.90
CA ALA A 450 3.60 -10.56 10.84
C ALA A 450 3.18 -11.01 12.24
N GLY A 451 1.89 -11.27 12.41
CA GLY A 451 1.31 -11.74 13.67
C GLY A 451 -0.22 -11.76 13.68
N TRP A 452 -0.79 -11.96 14.87
CA TRP A 452 -2.23 -12.13 15.09
C TRP A 452 -2.84 -10.96 15.88
N GLY A 453 -2.13 -9.83 15.94
CA GLY A 453 -2.48 -8.68 16.73
C GLY A 453 -3.79 -7.99 16.36
N VAL A 454 -4.06 -6.96 17.14
CA VAL A 454 -5.17 -6.03 16.99
C VAL A 454 -5.08 -5.32 15.65
N THR A 455 -6.19 -5.25 14.93
CA THR A 455 -6.31 -4.55 13.65
C THR A 455 -6.74 -3.09 13.84
N GLU A 456 -6.78 -2.32 12.74
CA GLU A 456 -7.26 -0.92 12.73
C GLU A 456 -8.68 -0.72 13.33
N THR A 457 -9.47 -1.80 13.51
CA THR A 457 -10.80 -1.77 14.14
C THR A 457 -10.80 -2.03 15.66
N GLY A 458 -9.64 -2.30 16.27
CA GLY A 458 -9.54 -2.67 17.68
C GLY A 458 -9.77 -4.16 17.99
N GLU A 459 -10.07 -4.99 16.98
CA GLU A 459 -10.26 -6.44 17.15
C GLU A 459 -8.97 -7.23 16.86
N ALA A 460 -8.65 -8.20 17.73
CA ALA A 460 -7.54 -9.14 17.55
C ALA A 460 -7.85 -10.17 16.44
N SER A 461 -6.89 -10.38 15.53
CA SER A 461 -7.11 -11.23 14.37
C SER A 461 -6.85 -12.71 14.66
N SER A 462 -7.91 -13.53 14.59
CA SER A 462 -7.78 -15.01 14.56
C SER A 462 -7.03 -15.54 13.32
N GLN A 463 -6.65 -14.68 12.36
CA GLN A 463 -5.87 -15.02 11.18
C GLN A 463 -4.51 -14.34 11.21
N LEU A 464 -3.45 -15.07 10.83
CA LEU A 464 -2.12 -14.49 10.69
C LEU A 464 -2.16 -13.40 9.61
N LEU A 465 -1.78 -12.19 10.00
CA LEU A 465 -1.69 -11.01 9.15
C LEU A 465 -0.24 -10.72 8.79
N ASP A 466 -0.02 -9.95 7.73
CA ASP A 466 1.26 -9.31 7.49
C ASP A 466 1.15 -7.91 6.85
N ALA A 467 2.12 -7.05 7.19
CA ALA A 467 2.22 -5.68 6.70
C ALA A 467 3.67 -5.32 6.34
N SER A 468 3.84 -4.41 5.39
CA SER A 468 5.13 -3.90 4.94
C SER A 468 5.46 -2.58 5.63
N VAL A 469 6.64 -2.50 6.22
CA VAL A 469 7.17 -1.35 6.98
C VAL A 469 8.58 -1.03 6.51
N ARG A 470 9.09 0.17 6.83
CA ARG A 470 10.47 0.57 6.47
C ARG A 470 11.27 0.94 7.70
N LEU A 471 12.55 0.58 7.70
CA LEU A 471 13.49 0.99 8.74
C LEU A 471 13.62 2.51 8.78
N ILE A 472 13.48 3.11 9.96
CA ILE A 472 13.69 4.54 10.17
C ILE A 472 15.04 4.73 10.88
N SER A 473 15.78 5.80 10.55
CA SER A 473 17.06 6.04 11.21
C SER A 473 16.87 6.45 12.66
N GLN A 474 17.77 6.02 13.55
CA GLN A 474 17.69 6.29 14.99
C GLN A 474 17.51 7.77 15.33
N ARG A 475 18.17 8.65 14.55
CA ARG A 475 18.00 10.12 14.66
C ARG A 475 16.55 10.55 14.45
N LYS A 476 15.86 10.02 13.45
CA LYS A 476 14.45 10.34 13.15
C LYS A 476 13.51 9.72 14.17
N CYS A 477 13.74 8.47 14.59
CA CYS A 477 12.96 7.83 15.65
C CYS A 477 12.95 8.66 16.94
N ASN A 478 14.09 9.25 17.29
CA ASN A 478 14.26 10.09 18.48
C ASN A 478 13.94 11.58 18.29
N GLU A 479 13.36 12.00 17.16
CA GLU A 479 12.85 13.38 17.00
C GLU A 479 11.69 13.67 17.98
N PRO A 480 11.49 14.93 18.41
CA PRO A 480 10.44 15.30 19.37
C PRO A 480 9.02 14.91 18.95
N ARG A 481 8.76 14.84 17.63
CA ARG A 481 7.45 14.46 17.06
C ARG A 481 7.22 12.95 16.99
N ALA A 482 8.30 12.16 17.03
CA ALA A 482 8.24 10.70 17.11
C ALA A 482 8.34 10.30 18.60
N HIS A 483 9.50 9.78 19.03
CA HIS A 483 9.66 9.25 20.39
C HIS A 483 10.40 10.16 21.37
N ASN A 484 10.68 11.41 20.99
CA ASN A 484 11.24 12.44 21.90
C ASN A 484 12.42 11.94 22.76
N ARG A 485 13.43 11.33 22.10
CA ARG A 485 14.64 10.77 22.72
C ARG A 485 14.43 9.59 23.70
N LYS A 486 13.29 8.88 23.65
CA LYS A 486 13.04 7.68 24.47
C LYS A 486 13.88 6.44 24.09
N LEU A 487 14.31 6.29 22.82
CA LEU A 487 14.95 5.05 22.34
C LEU A 487 16.48 5.05 22.53
N ASP A 488 17.02 3.95 23.03
CA ASP A 488 18.46 3.69 23.15
C ASP A 488 18.97 2.72 22.05
N GLU A 489 20.24 2.28 22.14
CA GLU A 489 20.90 1.38 21.18
C GLU A 489 20.36 -0.07 21.18
N SER A 490 19.46 -0.42 22.11
CA SER A 490 18.74 -1.69 22.09
C SER A 490 17.46 -1.66 21.26
N MET A 491 17.05 -0.47 20.79
CA MET A 491 15.79 -0.24 20.09
C MET A 491 15.98 0.51 18.78
N PHE A 492 15.10 0.26 17.82
CA PHE A 492 14.91 1.11 16.65
C PHE A 492 13.41 1.24 16.35
N CYS A 493 13.03 2.14 15.44
CA CYS A 493 11.66 2.24 14.97
C CYS A 493 11.55 1.94 13.47
N ALA A 494 10.40 1.40 13.07
CA ALA A 494 10.08 1.13 11.67
C ALA A 494 8.59 1.37 11.42
N GLY A 495 8.24 1.86 10.23
CA GLY A 495 6.87 2.25 9.90
C GLY A 495 6.81 3.36 8.87
N ASN A 496 5.63 3.95 8.67
CA ASN A 496 5.43 5.03 7.70
C ASN A 496 5.27 6.40 8.38
N LEU A 497 6.34 7.21 8.38
CA LEU A 497 6.29 8.57 8.94
C LEU A 497 5.40 9.55 8.15
N ARG A 498 4.94 9.23 6.94
CA ARG A 498 4.25 10.17 6.04
C ARG A 498 2.74 9.91 5.88
N ARG A 499 2.24 8.74 6.28
CA ARG A 499 0.81 8.40 6.24
C ARG A 499 0.42 7.70 7.55
N PRO A 500 -0.69 8.09 8.22
CA PRO A 500 -1.25 7.27 9.29
C PRO A 500 -1.71 5.90 8.77
N GLY A 501 -1.81 4.92 9.66
CA GLY A 501 -2.53 3.65 9.46
C GLY A 501 -1.70 2.37 9.42
N ILE A 502 -0.39 2.40 9.12
CA ILE A 502 0.43 1.18 9.05
C ILE A 502 1.50 1.17 10.13
N ASP A 503 1.26 0.37 11.17
CA ASP A 503 2.21 0.11 12.26
C ASP A 503 2.00 -1.29 12.87
N SER A 504 2.94 -1.74 13.71
CA SER A 504 2.78 -2.96 14.54
C SER A 504 1.84 -2.72 15.71
N CYS A 505 0.94 -3.68 15.98
CA CYS A 505 -0.13 -3.53 16.96
C CYS A 505 0.00 -4.46 18.17
N GLN A 506 -0.82 -4.20 19.19
CA GLN A 506 -0.92 -5.07 20.38
C GLN A 506 -1.26 -6.51 19.96
N GLY A 507 -0.59 -7.51 20.54
CA GLY A 507 -0.73 -8.92 20.18
C GLY A 507 0.23 -9.42 19.09
N ASP A 508 0.96 -8.53 18.41
CA ASP A 508 2.13 -8.92 17.60
C ASP A 508 3.44 -8.95 18.43
N SER A 509 3.39 -8.54 19.70
CA SER A 509 4.52 -8.50 20.65
C SER A 509 5.41 -9.75 20.59
N GLY A 510 6.72 -9.55 20.52
CA GLY A 510 7.71 -10.62 20.34
C GLY A 510 7.78 -11.22 18.93
N GLY A 511 6.81 -10.93 18.06
CA GLY A 511 6.81 -11.31 16.65
C GLY A 511 7.93 -10.67 15.84
N PRO A 512 8.29 -11.23 14.68
CA PRO A 512 9.44 -10.77 13.91
C PRO A 512 9.12 -9.55 13.03
N LEU A 513 10.05 -8.60 13.02
CA LEU A 513 10.28 -7.74 11.87
C LEU A 513 11.38 -8.37 11.00
N THR A 514 11.00 -8.83 9.81
CA THR A 514 11.91 -9.46 8.84
C THR A 514 12.22 -8.54 7.67
N CYS A 515 13.50 -8.27 7.42
CA CYS A 515 13.93 -7.45 6.28
C CYS A 515 14.45 -8.34 5.15
N VAL A 516 14.18 -7.97 3.90
CA VAL A 516 14.58 -8.77 2.73
C VAL A 516 15.89 -8.24 2.16
N VAL A 517 16.91 -9.09 2.09
CA VAL A 517 18.22 -8.76 1.50
C VAL A 517 18.59 -9.87 0.52
N ASN A 518 18.81 -9.52 -0.75
CA ASN A 518 19.13 -10.48 -1.83
C ASN A 518 18.13 -11.65 -1.96
N GLY A 519 16.86 -11.44 -1.60
CA GLY A 519 15.81 -12.47 -1.62
C GLY A 519 15.76 -13.39 -0.39
N PHE A 520 16.60 -13.14 0.63
CA PHE A 520 16.58 -13.83 1.91
C PHE A 520 15.95 -12.95 3.00
N TYR A 521 15.17 -13.57 3.89
CA TYR A 521 14.51 -12.91 5.01
C TYR A 521 15.37 -13.00 6.29
N TYR A 522 15.74 -11.84 6.83
CA TYR A 522 16.52 -11.69 8.04
C TYR A 522 15.68 -11.11 9.17
N VAL A 523 15.65 -11.73 10.35
CA VAL A 523 15.01 -11.15 11.54
C VAL A 523 15.86 -9.98 12.05
N TYR A 524 15.45 -8.76 11.72
CA TYR A 524 16.18 -7.54 12.08
C TYR A 524 15.67 -6.92 13.38
N GLY A 525 14.38 -7.10 13.66
CA GLY A 525 13.75 -6.66 14.90
C GLY A 525 12.74 -7.66 15.47
N LEU A 526 12.37 -7.42 16.72
CA LEU A 526 11.24 -8.04 17.41
C LEU A 526 10.27 -6.94 17.79
N VAL A 527 8.97 -7.13 17.58
CA VAL A 527 7.93 -6.18 18.02
C VAL A 527 8.02 -6.03 19.53
N SER A 528 8.19 -4.80 20.03
CA SER A 528 8.42 -4.54 21.46
C SER A 528 7.33 -3.66 22.05
N TRP A 529 7.19 -2.40 21.59
CA TRP A 529 6.16 -1.48 22.08
C TRP A 529 5.82 -0.38 21.05
N GLY A 530 4.77 0.38 21.32
CA GLY A 530 4.36 1.57 20.55
C GLY A 530 3.41 2.42 21.39
N ASP A 531 3.20 3.68 21.01
CA ASP A 531 2.26 4.56 21.74
C ASP A 531 0.81 4.11 21.47
N GLU A 532 0.36 4.06 20.20
CA GLU A 532 -0.88 3.39 19.74
C GLU A 532 -0.75 2.98 18.26
N CYS A 533 -1.58 2.04 17.80
CA CYS A 533 -1.60 1.53 16.42
C CYS A 533 -1.76 2.63 15.36
N GLY A 534 -0.80 2.75 14.45
CA GLY A 534 -0.96 3.50 13.19
C GLY A 534 -0.99 5.02 13.33
N LEU A 535 -0.65 5.57 14.50
CA LEU A 535 -0.64 7.02 14.76
C LEU A 535 0.33 7.77 13.85
N GLN A 536 -0.08 8.95 13.37
CA GLN A 536 0.75 9.75 12.47
C GLN A 536 2.04 10.23 13.17
N ASN A 537 3.19 10.00 12.54
CA ASN A 537 4.53 10.28 13.07
C ASN A 537 4.96 9.43 14.28
N LYS A 538 4.18 8.43 14.69
CA LYS A 538 4.48 7.52 15.80
C LYS A 538 4.71 6.09 15.28
N PRO A 539 5.90 5.78 14.76
CA PRO A 539 6.22 4.43 14.28
C PRO A 539 6.49 3.47 15.44
N GLY A 540 6.13 2.21 15.29
CA GLY A 540 6.36 1.15 16.26
C GLY A 540 7.83 0.95 16.58
N VAL A 541 8.09 0.47 17.79
CA VAL A 541 9.42 0.29 18.36
C VAL A 541 9.74 -1.19 18.48
N TYR A 542 10.94 -1.53 18.03
CA TYR A 542 11.40 -2.89 17.85
C TYR A 542 12.75 -3.09 18.55
N THR A 543 12.93 -4.24 19.19
CA THR A 543 14.23 -4.62 19.78
C THR A 543 15.22 -4.90 18.66
N GLN A 544 16.39 -4.25 18.68
CA GLN A 544 17.38 -4.36 17.61
C GLN A 544 18.18 -5.67 17.70
N VAL A 545 17.81 -6.69 16.91
CA VAL A 545 18.42 -8.04 16.99
C VAL A 545 19.93 -8.01 16.72
N THR A 546 20.41 -7.10 15.87
CA THR A 546 21.85 -6.95 15.60
C THR A 546 22.68 -6.63 16.85
N THR A 547 22.09 -5.94 17.84
CA THR A 547 22.73 -5.59 19.11
C THR A 547 22.95 -6.83 20.00
N PHE A 548 22.20 -7.91 19.78
CA PHE A 548 22.19 -9.11 20.63
C PHE A 548 22.82 -10.36 19.99
N LEU A 549 23.31 -10.30 18.75
CA LEU A 549 23.82 -11.46 18.00
C LEU A 549 24.86 -12.29 18.76
N ASN A 550 25.79 -11.65 19.47
CA ASN A 550 26.80 -12.34 20.26
C ASN A 550 26.19 -13.07 21.47
N TRP A 551 25.19 -12.48 22.12
CA TRP A 551 24.44 -13.12 23.21
C TRP A 551 23.62 -14.30 22.68
N ILE A 552 22.91 -14.14 21.56
CA ILE A 552 22.12 -15.20 20.92
C ILE A 552 23.02 -16.41 20.62
N LYS A 553 24.10 -16.20 19.86
CA LYS A 553 25.05 -17.26 19.46
C LYS A 553 25.70 -17.92 20.69
N SER A 554 26.12 -17.14 21.68
CA SER A 554 26.71 -17.66 22.91
C SER A 554 25.74 -18.54 23.70
N LYS A 555 24.46 -18.14 23.82
CA LYS A 555 23.46 -18.89 24.58
C LYS A 555 23.03 -20.17 23.87
N ILE A 556 22.80 -20.12 22.57
CA ILE A 556 22.58 -21.32 21.74
C ILE A 556 23.74 -22.30 21.93
N GLN A 557 24.98 -21.85 21.73
CA GLN A 557 26.16 -22.72 21.83
C GLN A 557 26.38 -23.31 23.24
N SER A 558 26.05 -22.57 24.31
CA SER A 558 26.22 -23.06 25.69
C SER A 558 25.15 -24.08 26.11
N GLU A 559 24.00 -24.11 25.44
CA GLU A 559 22.81 -24.89 25.82
C GLU A 559 22.50 -26.04 24.83
N SER A 560 23.28 -26.10 23.75
CA SER A 560 23.39 -27.22 22.80
C SER A 560 24.61 -28.12 23.07
N ARG A 561 25.29 -27.93 24.20
CA ARG A 561 26.30 -28.83 24.78
C ARG A 561 25.70 -29.52 25.99
#